data_AF-A0A8H4LBF1-F1
#
_entry.id   AF-A0A8H4LBF1-F1
#
_cell.length_a   1.000
_cell.length_b   1.000
_cell.length_c   1.000
_cell.angle_alpha   90.00
_cell.angle_beta   90.00
_cell.angle_gamma   90.00
#
_symmetry.space_group_name_H-M   'P 1'
#
loop_
_entity.id
_entity.type
_entity.pdbx_description
1 polymer ?
#
loop_
_entity_poly.entity_id
_entity_poly.type
_entity_poly.pdbx_seq_one_letter_code
_entity_poly.pdbx_strand_id
1 'polypeptide(L)'
;MLMLAQLDVRYLRVGVSLSSGCLTKIQMCSGDCLEFDTHLKAAVAIIRDNSYDHDANRHYFEQRIAWLDMMSSTTSDQLPNLTTTELKKALGRFSIEGRRQWSYDVFPCPIDLFEILADITMLSKAQLDLLSPDQRAVEEAACIKRRLAGWECPEDIFGPRKHMVEVWLLGIMAYLRRLFPSTGGPDDAGILISQVLYHAQLIPPATSWSYSLLWPIFQVGITLDDGALVEREWIKNRLNLALDAVGCRHFSNALETLELIWDNSAQYNPLTGSVDGRTIMLA
;
A
#
# COMPACT_ATOMS: atom_id res chain seq x y z
N MET A 1 -18.77 -5.83 5.02
CA MET A 1 -19.88 -6.41 4.22
C MET A 1 -20.25 -5.61 2.97
N LEU A 2 -19.94 -4.29 2.88
CA LEU A 2 -20.23 -3.46 1.69
C LEU A 2 -19.24 -3.61 0.50
N MET A 3 -18.04 -4.19 0.71
CA MET A 3 -17.15 -4.59 -0.40
C MET A 3 -17.48 -5.96 -1.01
N LEU A 4 -18.43 -6.72 -0.42
CA LEU A 4 -18.95 -7.95 -1.03
C LEU A 4 -19.93 -7.65 -2.18
N ALA A 5 -20.45 -6.42 -2.28
CA ALA A 5 -21.52 -6.05 -3.21
C ALA A 5 -21.05 -5.52 -4.58
N GLN A 6 -19.76 -5.31 -4.80
CA GLN A 6 -19.23 -4.93 -6.12
C GLN A 6 -18.79 -6.12 -7.00
N LEU A 7 -18.93 -7.35 -6.51
CA LEU A 7 -18.87 -8.55 -7.35
C LEU A 7 -20.24 -8.76 -8.02
N ASP A 8 -20.61 -7.82 -8.89
CA ASP A 8 -21.83 -7.84 -9.69
C ASP A 8 -21.70 -8.90 -10.81
N VAL A 9 -22.19 -10.13 -10.51
CA VAL A 9 -22.98 -11.11 -11.31
C VAL A 9 -22.69 -11.35 -12.82
N ARG A 10 -21.80 -10.62 -13.50
CA ARG A 10 -21.61 -10.69 -14.96
C ARG A 10 -20.50 -11.61 -15.48
N TYR A 11 -19.72 -12.24 -14.61
CA TYR A 11 -18.54 -13.04 -15.02
C TYR A 11 -18.62 -14.49 -14.54
N LEU A 12 -19.67 -15.21 -14.97
CA LEU A 12 -19.99 -16.59 -14.58
C LEU A 12 -19.22 -17.69 -15.34
N ARG A 13 -18.00 -17.42 -15.86
CA ARG A 13 -17.17 -18.45 -16.53
C ARG A 13 -15.76 -18.66 -15.97
N VAL A 14 -15.34 -17.95 -14.92
CA VAL A 14 -13.98 -18.10 -14.34
C VAL A 14 -14.06 -18.57 -12.88
N GLY A 15 -14.61 -19.77 -12.66
CA GLY A 15 -14.95 -20.29 -11.33
C GLY A 15 -13.78 -20.44 -10.35
N VAL A 16 -12.54 -20.65 -10.85
CA VAL A 16 -11.35 -20.92 -10.01
C VAL A 16 -10.58 -19.64 -9.63
N SER A 17 -10.48 -18.68 -10.56
CA SER A 17 -9.83 -17.38 -10.27
C SER A 17 -10.68 -16.51 -9.33
N LEU A 18 -12.01 -16.57 -9.48
CA LEU A 18 -12.95 -15.92 -8.57
C LEU A 18 -12.86 -16.50 -7.15
N SER A 19 -12.73 -17.83 -6.99
CA SER A 19 -12.58 -18.43 -5.66
C SER A 19 -11.27 -18.01 -4.99
N SER A 20 -10.13 -18.03 -5.68
CA SER A 20 -8.84 -17.62 -5.09
C SER A 20 -8.78 -16.12 -4.78
N GLY A 21 -9.35 -15.26 -5.64
CA GLY A 21 -9.45 -13.82 -5.39
C GLY A 21 -10.44 -13.44 -4.27
N CYS A 22 -11.51 -14.22 -4.09
CA CYS A 22 -12.43 -14.04 -2.97
C CYS A 22 -11.82 -14.57 -1.67
N LEU A 23 -11.13 -15.71 -1.70
CA LEU A 23 -10.48 -16.30 -0.53
C LEU A 23 -9.34 -15.41 0.00
N THR A 24 -8.52 -14.82 -0.88
CA THR A 24 -7.49 -13.84 -0.45
C THR A 24 -8.11 -12.64 0.26
N LYS A 25 -9.21 -12.07 -0.25
CA LYS A 25 -9.92 -10.96 0.43
C LYS A 25 -10.57 -11.37 1.76
N ILE A 26 -11.14 -12.58 1.84
CA ILE A 26 -11.73 -13.10 3.08
C ILE A 26 -10.64 -13.32 4.14
N GLN A 27 -9.47 -13.80 3.73
CA GLN A 27 -8.33 -14.02 4.63
C GLN A 27 -7.63 -12.75 5.05
N MET A 28 -7.58 -11.74 4.18
CA MET A 28 -7.24 -10.39 4.60
C MET A 28 -8.16 -9.94 5.75
N CYS A 29 -9.47 -10.12 5.59
CA CYS A 29 -10.40 -9.74 6.65
C CYS A 29 -10.27 -10.57 7.92
N SER A 30 -9.91 -11.87 7.83
CA SER A 30 -9.70 -12.75 8.99
C SER A 30 -8.35 -12.55 9.69
N GLY A 31 -7.40 -11.87 9.02
CA GLY A 31 -6.03 -11.62 9.48
C GLY A 31 -5.15 -12.87 9.54
N ASP A 32 -5.54 -13.95 8.84
CA ASP A 32 -4.70 -15.15 8.70
C ASP A 32 -3.66 -14.91 7.60
N CYS A 33 -2.47 -14.47 8.03
CA CYS A 33 -1.38 -14.10 7.14
C CYS A 33 -0.80 -15.31 6.39
N LEU A 34 -0.86 -16.51 6.97
CA LEU A 34 -0.26 -17.72 6.40
C LEU A 34 -1.11 -18.27 5.25
N GLU A 35 -2.42 -18.30 5.45
CA GLU A 35 -3.31 -18.72 4.37
C GLU A 35 -3.41 -17.65 3.27
N PHE A 36 -3.33 -16.36 3.61
CA PHE A 36 -3.28 -15.27 2.64
C PHE A 36 -2.09 -15.41 1.69
N ASP A 37 -0.87 -15.61 2.21
CA ASP A 37 0.33 -15.79 1.39
C ASP A 37 0.21 -17.02 0.47
N THR A 38 -0.32 -18.12 1.01
CA THR A 38 -0.56 -19.35 0.23
C THR A 38 -1.50 -19.09 -0.94
N HIS A 39 -2.61 -18.39 -0.72
CA HIS A 39 -3.57 -18.08 -1.78
C HIS A 39 -3.09 -17.01 -2.75
N LEU A 40 -2.31 -16.03 -2.28
CA LEU A 40 -1.69 -15.03 -3.15
C LEU A 40 -0.68 -15.69 -4.09
N LYS A 41 0.17 -16.59 -3.59
CA LYS A 41 1.07 -17.43 -4.41
C LYS A 41 0.32 -18.25 -5.44
N ALA A 42 -0.77 -18.90 -5.04
CA ALA A 42 -1.61 -19.65 -5.96
C ALA A 42 -2.24 -18.75 -7.04
N ALA A 43 -2.73 -17.55 -6.67
CA ALA A 43 -3.28 -16.59 -7.61
C ALA A 43 -2.23 -16.09 -8.62
N VAL A 44 -1.00 -15.84 -8.15
CA VAL A 44 0.14 -15.49 -9.03
C VAL A 44 0.48 -16.64 -9.98
N ALA A 45 0.44 -17.88 -9.52
CA ALA A 45 0.68 -19.05 -10.38
C ALA A 45 -0.40 -19.17 -11.48
N ILE A 46 -1.67 -18.90 -11.15
CA ILE A 46 -2.78 -18.93 -12.13
C ILE A 46 -2.58 -17.89 -13.23
N ILE A 47 -2.22 -16.65 -12.90
CA ILE A 47 -2.02 -15.59 -13.92
C ILE A 47 -0.76 -15.80 -14.76
N ARG A 48 0.18 -16.64 -14.32
CA ARG A 48 1.36 -17.05 -15.09
C ARG A 48 1.07 -18.20 -16.04
N ASP A 49 -0.03 -18.92 -15.84
CA ASP A 49 -0.40 -20.05 -16.68
C ASP A 49 -0.81 -19.56 -18.08
N ASN A 50 -0.25 -20.17 -19.13
CA ASN A 50 -0.53 -19.80 -20.51
C ASN A 50 -2.00 -20.03 -20.92
N SER A 51 -2.76 -20.82 -20.16
CA SER A 51 -4.20 -21.05 -20.36
C SER A 51 -5.08 -19.97 -19.76
N TYR A 52 -4.52 -19.04 -18.97
CA TYR A 52 -5.27 -17.93 -18.40
C TYR A 52 -5.61 -16.89 -19.48
N ASP A 53 -6.92 -16.69 -19.70
CA ASP A 53 -7.43 -15.66 -20.60
C ASP A 53 -7.32 -14.28 -19.93
N HIS A 54 -6.22 -13.60 -20.22
CA HIS A 54 -5.93 -12.26 -19.73
C HIS A 54 -6.95 -11.21 -20.18
N ASP A 55 -7.54 -11.38 -21.37
CA ASP A 55 -8.41 -10.39 -21.99
C ASP A 55 -9.84 -10.50 -21.47
N ALA A 56 -10.25 -11.68 -21.01
CA ALA A 56 -11.59 -11.95 -20.46
C ALA A 56 -12.04 -10.96 -19.37
N ASN A 57 -11.10 -10.44 -18.56
CA ASN A 57 -11.38 -9.53 -17.45
C ASN A 57 -10.68 -8.18 -17.57
N ARG A 58 -10.24 -7.78 -18.77
CA ARG A 58 -9.48 -6.53 -19.00
C ARG A 58 -8.31 -6.36 -18.03
N HIS A 59 -7.64 -7.46 -17.69
CA HIS A 59 -6.54 -7.52 -16.73
C HIS A 59 -6.86 -7.04 -15.29
N TYR A 60 -8.13 -7.04 -14.88
CA TYR A 60 -8.54 -6.61 -13.53
C TYR A 60 -7.89 -7.44 -12.43
N PHE A 61 -7.86 -8.77 -12.59
CA PHE A 61 -7.29 -9.67 -11.58
C PHE A 61 -5.77 -9.50 -11.46
N GLU A 62 -5.06 -9.32 -12.57
CA GLU A 62 -3.62 -9.05 -12.56
C GLU A 62 -3.29 -7.75 -11.82
N GLN A 63 -4.08 -6.69 -12.03
CA GLN A 63 -3.93 -5.45 -11.25
C GLN A 63 -4.17 -5.70 -9.76
N ARG A 64 -5.23 -6.43 -9.42
CA ARG A 64 -5.57 -6.65 -8.00
C ARG A 64 -4.51 -7.50 -7.33
N ILE A 65 -4.03 -8.56 -7.98
CA ILE A 65 -2.93 -9.37 -7.47
C ILE A 65 -1.66 -8.53 -7.31
N ALA A 66 -1.32 -7.70 -8.30
CA ALA A 66 -0.18 -6.80 -8.21
C ALA A 66 -0.28 -5.83 -7.02
N TRP A 67 -1.44 -5.23 -6.80
CA TRP A 67 -1.70 -4.40 -5.63
C TRP A 67 -1.50 -5.19 -4.34
N LEU A 68 -2.18 -6.32 -4.20
CA LEU A 68 -2.17 -7.13 -2.99
C LEU A 68 -0.76 -7.63 -2.64
N ASP A 69 -0.03 -8.10 -3.65
CA ASP A 69 1.33 -8.61 -3.52
C ASP A 69 2.34 -7.53 -3.14
N MET A 70 2.20 -6.34 -3.72
CA MET A 70 3.07 -5.22 -3.36
C MET A 70 2.75 -4.71 -1.94
N MET A 71 1.47 -4.47 -1.64
CA MET A 71 1.06 -3.91 -0.36
C MET A 71 1.43 -4.84 0.81
N SER A 72 1.29 -6.16 0.67
CA SER A 72 1.71 -7.11 1.70
C SER A 72 3.24 -7.05 1.95
N SER A 73 4.03 -6.83 0.89
CA SER A 73 5.49 -6.73 1.00
C SER A 73 5.96 -5.42 1.66
N THR A 74 5.18 -4.33 1.56
CA THR A 74 5.53 -3.05 2.22
C THR A 74 5.58 -3.15 3.76
N THR A 75 4.92 -4.17 4.32
CA THR A 75 4.75 -4.36 5.78
C THR A 75 5.21 -5.73 6.30
N SER A 76 5.87 -6.53 5.46
CA SER A 76 6.36 -7.87 5.84
C SER A 76 7.80 -8.03 5.37
N ASP A 77 8.54 -9.01 5.88
CA ASP A 77 9.91 -9.29 5.41
C ASP A 77 9.93 -9.99 4.03
N GLN A 78 8.77 -10.42 3.53
CA GLN A 78 8.68 -11.19 2.30
C GLN A 78 8.91 -10.34 1.06
N LEU A 79 9.60 -10.93 0.08
CA LEU A 79 9.67 -10.41 -1.28
C LEU A 79 8.29 -10.51 -1.95
N PRO A 80 7.92 -9.56 -2.82
CA PRO A 80 6.76 -9.73 -3.69
C PRO A 80 6.90 -11.00 -4.53
N ASN A 81 5.79 -11.71 -4.74
CA ASN A 81 5.73 -12.89 -5.59
C ASN A 81 5.90 -12.55 -7.08
N LEU A 82 5.49 -11.34 -7.48
CA LEU A 82 5.71 -10.79 -8.82
C LEU A 82 7.10 -10.17 -8.94
N THR A 83 7.79 -10.49 -10.02
CA THR A 83 9.04 -9.83 -10.38
C THR A 83 8.80 -8.39 -10.86
N THR A 84 9.81 -7.52 -10.78
CA THR A 84 9.76 -6.16 -11.32
C THR A 84 9.31 -6.13 -12.79
N THR A 85 9.77 -7.10 -13.58
CA THR A 85 9.42 -7.22 -15.01
C THR A 85 7.93 -7.54 -15.19
N GLU A 86 7.39 -8.47 -14.41
CA GLU A 86 5.97 -8.84 -14.45
C GLU A 86 5.08 -7.68 -14.01
N LEU A 87 5.47 -7.00 -12.94
CA LEU A 87 4.76 -5.81 -12.46
C LEU A 87 4.77 -4.70 -13.51
N LYS A 88 5.94 -4.34 -14.06
CA LYS A 88 6.04 -3.32 -15.12
C LYS A 88 5.27 -3.70 -16.38
N LYS A 89 5.23 -4.98 -16.73
CA LYS A 89 4.40 -5.50 -17.83
C LYS A 89 2.91 -5.33 -17.52
N ALA A 90 2.47 -5.63 -16.30
CA ALA A 90 1.08 -5.44 -15.89
C ALA A 90 0.68 -3.96 -15.92
N LEU A 91 1.50 -3.07 -15.35
CA LEU A 91 1.26 -1.63 -15.32
C LEU A 91 1.37 -0.96 -16.70
N GLY A 92 2.26 -1.47 -17.57
CA GLY A 92 2.47 -0.96 -18.93
C GLY A 92 1.24 -1.04 -19.83
N ARG A 93 0.31 -1.95 -19.54
CA ARG A 93 -0.95 -2.12 -20.28
C ARG A 93 -1.93 -0.96 -20.09
N PHE A 94 -1.69 -0.11 -19.09
CA PHE A 94 -2.51 1.07 -18.79
C PHE A 94 -1.90 2.36 -19.36
N SER A 95 -1.13 2.25 -20.44
CA SER A 95 -0.68 3.40 -21.22
C SER A 95 -1.44 3.41 -22.55
N ILE A 96 -2.31 4.39 -22.75
CA ILE A 96 -3.01 4.61 -24.01
C ILE A 96 -2.42 5.88 -24.64
N GLU A 97 -1.86 5.76 -25.85
CA GLU A 97 -1.28 6.89 -26.59
C GLU A 97 -0.19 7.64 -25.80
N GLY A 98 0.58 6.92 -24.99
CA GLY A 98 1.63 7.49 -24.14
C GLY A 98 1.11 8.16 -22.86
N ARG A 99 -0.21 8.19 -22.63
CA ARG A 99 -0.81 8.66 -21.38
C ARG A 99 -1.14 7.48 -20.47
N ARG A 100 -0.61 7.52 -19.25
CA ARG A 100 -0.93 6.56 -18.19
C ARG A 100 -2.35 6.80 -17.70
N GLN A 101 -3.19 5.78 -17.77
CA GLN A 101 -4.55 5.82 -17.26
C GLN A 101 -4.57 5.40 -15.79
N TRP A 102 -5.59 5.84 -15.05
CA TRP A 102 -5.88 5.24 -13.74
C TRP A 102 -6.31 3.78 -13.91
N SER A 103 -6.05 2.97 -12.90
CA SER A 103 -6.59 1.61 -12.85
C SER A 103 -8.12 1.60 -12.84
N TYR A 104 -8.72 0.45 -13.13
CA TYR A 104 -10.18 0.22 -13.04
C TYR A 104 -10.64 0.13 -11.57
N ASP A 105 -10.43 1.20 -10.80
CA ASP A 105 -10.72 1.31 -9.35
C ASP A 105 -10.00 0.25 -8.50
N VAL A 106 -8.86 -0.26 -8.97
CA VAL A 106 -8.06 -1.28 -8.27
C VAL A 106 -7.06 -0.64 -7.33
N PHE A 107 -6.35 0.37 -7.83
CA PHE A 107 -5.37 1.15 -7.09
C PHE A 107 -6.02 2.42 -6.56
N PRO A 108 -5.82 2.76 -5.29
CA PRO A 108 -6.29 4.00 -4.70
C PRO A 108 -5.44 5.23 -5.10
N CYS A 109 -4.39 5.04 -5.90
CA CYS A 109 -3.50 6.09 -6.39
C CYS A 109 -3.23 5.96 -7.90
N PRO A 110 -2.72 7.02 -8.55
CA PRO A 110 -2.22 6.95 -9.93
C PRO A 110 -1.17 5.84 -10.12
N ILE A 111 -1.17 5.22 -11.30
CA ILE A 111 -0.27 4.08 -11.61
C ILE A 111 1.20 4.44 -11.44
N ASP A 112 1.60 5.67 -11.76
CA ASP A 112 2.99 6.11 -11.61
C ASP A 112 3.42 6.15 -10.14
N LEU A 113 2.52 6.53 -9.23
CA LEU A 113 2.78 6.48 -7.80
C LEU A 113 2.89 5.02 -7.31
N PHE A 114 2.03 4.13 -7.82
CA PHE A 114 2.14 2.71 -7.50
C PHE A 114 3.45 2.08 -8.02
N GLU A 115 3.88 2.44 -9.23
CA GLU A 115 5.16 2.00 -9.79
C GLU A 115 6.34 2.52 -8.96
N ILE A 116 6.30 3.77 -8.50
CA ILE A 116 7.31 4.33 -7.60
C ILE A 116 7.32 3.58 -6.25
N LEU A 117 6.14 3.32 -5.66
CA LEU A 117 6.03 2.53 -4.42
C LEU A 117 6.67 1.16 -4.59
N ALA A 118 6.45 0.52 -5.74
CA ALA A 118 7.04 -0.76 -6.05
C ALA A 118 8.57 -0.69 -6.23
N ASP A 119 9.08 0.34 -6.92
CA ASP A 119 10.52 0.56 -7.06
C ASP A 119 11.18 0.73 -5.65
N ILE A 120 10.57 1.49 -4.74
CA ILE A 120 11.05 1.66 -3.36
C ILE A 120 11.06 0.33 -2.60
N THR A 121 9.95 -0.40 -2.69
CA THR A 121 9.78 -1.68 -1.99
C THR A 121 10.83 -2.67 -2.47
N MET A 122 10.96 -2.87 -3.78
CA MET A 122 11.96 -3.78 -4.35
C MET A 122 13.40 -3.37 -4.01
N LEU A 123 13.71 -2.07 -4.05
CA LEU A 123 15.03 -1.57 -3.68
C LEU A 123 15.37 -1.84 -2.22
N SER A 124 14.41 -1.69 -1.31
CA SER A 124 14.61 -2.03 0.10
C SER A 124 14.79 -3.53 0.30
N LYS A 125 13.99 -4.37 -0.38
CA LYS A 125 14.09 -5.83 -0.25
C LYS A 125 15.37 -6.43 -0.85
N ALA A 126 16.00 -5.73 -1.79
CA ALA A 126 17.25 -6.18 -2.40
C ALA A 126 18.47 -5.99 -1.46
N GLN A 127 18.34 -5.26 -0.37
CA GLN A 127 19.44 -4.96 0.54
C GLN A 127 19.62 -6.04 1.60
N LEU A 128 20.88 -6.40 1.87
CA LEU A 128 21.27 -7.36 2.90
C LEU A 128 21.26 -6.75 4.30
N ASP A 129 21.65 -5.46 4.41
CA ASP A 129 21.61 -4.66 5.63
C ASP A 129 20.99 -3.31 5.32
N LEU A 130 19.79 -3.08 5.85
CA LEU A 130 19.03 -1.86 5.64
C LEU A 130 19.38 -0.74 6.64
N LEU A 131 20.12 -1.05 7.71
CA LEU A 131 20.66 -0.04 8.64
C LEU A 131 21.93 0.61 8.08
N SER A 132 22.62 -0.09 7.18
CA SER A 132 23.75 0.41 6.41
C SER A 132 23.51 0.16 4.91
N PRO A 133 22.55 0.90 4.30
CA PRO A 133 22.22 0.72 2.90
C PRO A 133 23.47 0.92 2.04
N ASP A 134 23.65 0.07 1.03
CA ASP A 134 24.77 0.22 0.12
C ASP A 134 24.68 1.56 -0.65
N GLN A 135 25.83 2.08 -1.07
CA GLN A 135 25.91 3.39 -1.73
C GLN A 135 25.04 3.46 -2.99
N ARG A 136 24.91 2.34 -3.72
CA ARG A 136 24.11 2.25 -4.93
C ARG A 136 22.62 2.38 -4.61
N ALA A 137 22.15 1.76 -3.54
CA ALA A 137 20.77 1.84 -3.06
C ALA A 137 20.45 3.25 -2.58
N VAL A 138 21.38 3.94 -1.92
CA VAL A 138 21.22 5.35 -1.54
C VAL A 138 21.08 6.25 -2.77
N GLU A 139 21.92 6.05 -3.80
CA GLU A 139 21.83 6.82 -5.06
C GLU A 139 20.53 6.56 -5.82
N GLU A 140 20.08 5.31 -5.86
CA GLU A 140 18.82 4.92 -6.47
C GLU A 140 17.61 5.49 -5.71
N ALA A 141 17.64 5.44 -4.37
CA ALA A 141 16.65 6.08 -3.51
C ALA A 141 16.61 7.60 -3.73
N ALA A 142 17.75 8.26 -3.91
CA ALA A 142 17.82 9.69 -4.24
C ALA A 142 17.26 10.01 -5.65
N CYS A 143 17.41 9.09 -6.61
CA CYS A 143 16.76 9.19 -7.92
C CYS A 143 15.24 9.09 -7.79
N ILE A 144 14.75 8.11 -7.02
CA ILE A 144 13.32 7.94 -6.73
C ILE A 144 12.75 9.17 -6.02
N LYS A 145 13.46 9.72 -5.02
CA LYS A 145 13.05 10.95 -4.33
C LYS A 145 12.84 12.11 -5.30
N ARG A 146 13.76 12.30 -6.26
CA ARG A 146 13.64 13.35 -7.29
C ARG A 146 12.45 13.11 -8.23
N ARG A 147 12.18 11.85 -8.59
CA ARG A 147 10.99 11.48 -9.38
C ARG A 147 9.69 11.81 -8.62
N LEU A 148 9.63 11.53 -7.32
CA LEU A 148 8.49 11.89 -6.47
C LEU A 148 8.31 13.40 -6.35
N ALA A 149 9.39 14.13 -6.10
CA ALA A 149 9.34 15.59 -5.94
C ALA A 149 8.95 16.33 -7.24
N GLY A 150 9.28 15.75 -8.40
CA GLY A 150 8.88 16.25 -9.71
C GLY A 150 7.55 15.69 -10.23
N TRP A 151 6.85 14.87 -9.44
CA TRP A 151 5.55 14.35 -9.84
C TRP A 151 4.48 15.42 -9.65
N GLU A 152 3.71 15.68 -10.71
CA GLU A 152 2.63 16.67 -10.70
C GLU A 152 1.28 15.96 -10.79
N CYS A 153 0.34 16.38 -9.94
CA CYS A 153 -1.03 15.89 -9.98
C CYS A 153 -1.69 16.36 -11.28
N PRO A 154 -2.25 15.44 -12.10
CA PRO A 154 -2.97 15.81 -13.31
C PRO A 154 -4.03 16.90 -13.07
N GLU A 155 -4.09 17.88 -13.98
CA GLU A 155 -4.95 19.06 -13.84
C GLU A 155 -6.44 18.71 -13.76
N ASP A 156 -6.87 17.55 -14.27
CA ASP A 156 -8.26 17.09 -14.27
C ASP A 156 -8.71 16.46 -12.94
N ILE A 157 -7.83 16.37 -11.95
CA ILE A 157 -8.13 15.82 -10.62
C ILE A 157 -8.48 16.94 -9.64
N PHE A 158 -9.73 16.93 -9.16
CA PHE A 158 -10.25 17.94 -8.23
C PHE A 158 -10.95 17.35 -7.01
N GLY A 159 -11.22 18.21 -6.02
CA GLY A 159 -12.01 17.88 -4.85
C GLY A 159 -11.40 16.78 -3.98
N PRO A 160 -12.22 15.90 -3.37
CA PRO A 160 -11.72 14.83 -2.50
C PRO A 160 -10.71 13.90 -3.18
N ARG A 161 -10.86 13.66 -4.49
CA ARG A 161 -9.91 12.81 -5.24
C ARG A 161 -8.51 13.41 -5.26
N LYS A 162 -8.39 14.73 -5.36
CA LYS A 162 -7.09 15.43 -5.27
C LYS A 162 -6.46 15.17 -3.91
N HIS A 163 -7.19 15.38 -2.82
CA HIS A 163 -6.66 15.14 -1.48
C HIS A 163 -6.25 13.67 -1.25
N MET A 164 -7.00 12.71 -1.78
CA MET A 164 -6.60 11.29 -1.74
C MET A 164 -5.26 11.06 -2.45
N VAL A 165 -5.08 11.64 -3.64
CA VAL A 165 -3.83 11.52 -4.41
C VAL A 165 -2.66 12.16 -3.66
N GLU A 166 -2.86 13.34 -3.05
CA GLU A 166 -1.84 14.00 -2.22
C GLU A 166 -1.46 13.13 -1.00
N VAL A 167 -2.44 12.54 -0.30
CA VAL A 167 -2.17 11.62 0.82
C VAL A 167 -1.30 10.44 0.36
N TRP A 168 -1.58 9.87 -0.81
CA TRP A 168 -0.78 8.78 -1.36
C TRP A 168 0.64 9.20 -1.73
N LEU A 169 0.79 10.33 -2.43
CA LEU A 169 2.11 10.89 -2.78
C LEU A 169 2.96 11.10 -1.52
N LEU A 170 2.41 11.80 -0.53
CA LEU A 170 3.08 12.11 0.72
C LEU A 170 3.34 10.85 1.57
N GLY A 171 2.41 9.89 1.59
CA GLY A 171 2.60 8.60 2.25
C GLY A 171 3.74 7.77 1.64
N ILE A 172 3.89 7.79 0.31
CA ILE A 172 5.01 7.15 -0.39
C ILE A 172 6.33 7.86 -0.07
N MET A 173 6.33 9.19 0.03
CA MET A 173 7.50 9.94 0.50
C MET A 173 7.87 9.58 1.94
N ALA A 174 6.88 9.39 2.82
CA ALA A 174 7.12 8.97 4.21
C ALA A 174 7.72 7.57 4.26
N TYR A 175 7.19 6.66 3.44
CA TYR A 175 7.73 5.30 3.29
C TYR A 175 9.18 5.29 2.81
N LEU A 176 9.50 6.06 1.76
CA LEU A 176 10.87 6.20 1.26
C LEU A 176 11.81 6.73 2.35
N ARG A 177 11.42 7.78 3.06
CA ARG A 177 12.24 8.40 4.11
C ARG A 177 12.49 7.44 5.26
N ARG A 178 11.48 6.66 5.66
CA ARG A 178 11.63 5.63 6.70
C ARG A 178 12.67 4.59 6.31
N LEU A 179 12.62 4.11 5.08
CA LEU A 179 13.53 3.08 4.58
C LEU A 179 14.93 3.62 4.25
N PHE A 180 15.04 4.89 3.87
CA PHE A 180 16.30 5.54 3.49
C PHE A 180 16.45 6.90 4.19
N PRO A 181 16.73 6.94 5.50
CA PRO A 181 16.77 8.17 6.29
C PRO A 181 17.80 9.20 5.77
N SER A 182 18.90 8.71 5.18
CA SER A 182 19.97 9.55 4.58
C SER A 182 19.49 10.42 3.42
N THR A 183 18.32 10.13 2.85
CA THR A 183 17.74 10.91 1.76
C THR A 183 16.96 12.15 2.24
N GLY A 184 16.66 12.27 3.55
CA GLY A 184 15.83 13.34 4.11
C GLY A 184 16.62 14.48 4.78
N GLY A 185 16.09 15.72 4.74
CA GLY A 185 16.55 16.81 5.60
C GLY A 185 15.96 16.72 7.01
N PRO A 186 16.61 17.24 8.06
CA PRO A 186 16.15 17.11 9.45
C PRO A 186 14.76 17.70 9.70
N ASP A 187 14.37 18.79 9.02
CA ASP A 187 13.09 19.48 9.26
C ASP A 187 11.90 18.93 8.45
N ASP A 188 12.10 18.02 7.49
CA ASP A 188 11.02 17.63 6.57
C ASP A 188 10.00 16.65 7.18
N ALA A 189 10.32 15.97 8.29
CA ALA A 189 9.47 14.89 8.84
C ALA A 189 8.16 15.40 9.43
N GLY A 190 8.21 16.40 10.31
CA GLY A 190 7.01 16.98 10.94
C GLY A 190 6.08 17.66 9.92
N ILE A 191 6.67 18.29 8.90
CA ILE A 191 5.93 18.90 7.79
C ILE A 191 5.18 17.81 7.01
N LEU A 192 5.87 16.71 6.68
CA LEU A 192 5.29 15.61 5.92
C LEU A 192 4.12 14.95 6.66
N ILE A 193 4.29 14.69 7.96
CA ILE A 193 3.24 14.14 8.83
C ILE A 193 2.03 15.08 8.83
N SER A 194 2.25 16.37 9.08
CA SER A 194 1.18 17.37 9.12
C SER A 194 0.41 17.45 7.81
N GLN A 195 1.09 17.37 6.67
CA GLN A 195 0.47 17.41 5.34
C GLN A 195 -0.36 16.15 5.04
N VAL A 196 0.14 14.95 5.39
CA VAL A 196 -0.62 13.70 5.25
C VAL A 196 -1.91 13.76 6.06
N LEU A 197 -1.82 14.15 7.33
CA LEU A 197 -2.98 14.20 8.22
C LEU A 197 -3.98 15.29 7.78
N TYR A 198 -3.49 16.46 7.36
CA TYR A 198 -4.33 17.54 6.82
C TYR A 198 -5.18 17.04 5.64
N HIS A 199 -4.55 16.44 4.62
CA HIS A 199 -5.31 15.95 3.47
C HIS A 199 -6.22 14.77 3.81
N ALA A 200 -5.82 13.89 4.73
CA ALA A 200 -6.64 12.76 5.16
C ALA A 200 -7.90 13.20 5.95
N GLN A 201 -7.80 14.29 6.72
CA GLN A 201 -8.93 14.90 7.44
C GLN A 201 -9.98 15.49 6.49
N LEU A 202 -9.57 15.95 5.30
CA LEU A 202 -10.48 16.45 4.27
C LEU A 202 -11.27 15.32 3.58
N ILE A 203 -10.94 14.05 3.84
CA ILE A 203 -11.68 12.88 3.34
C ILE A 203 -12.63 12.35 4.43
N PRO A 204 -13.95 12.30 4.16
CA PRO A 204 -14.93 11.81 5.13
C PRO A 204 -14.63 10.37 5.60
N PRO A 205 -14.68 10.08 6.92
CA PRO A 205 -14.21 8.83 7.51
C PRO A 205 -15.04 7.59 7.15
N ALA A 206 -16.30 7.73 6.75
CA ALA A 206 -17.21 6.61 6.48
C ALA A 206 -17.41 6.34 4.97
N THR A 207 -16.33 6.47 4.18
CA THR A 207 -16.37 6.27 2.72
C THR A 207 -15.38 5.17 2.32
N SER A 208 -15.58 4.51 1.18
CA SER A 208 -14.58 3.56 0.66
C SER A 208 -13.19 4.20 0.49
N TRP A 209 -13.16 5.51 0.20
CA TRP A 209 -11.95 6.29 0.08
C TRP A 209 -11.19 6.44 1.40
N SER A 210 -11.87 6.46 2.55
CA SER A 210 -11.19 6.59 3.85
C SER A 210 -10.34 5.37 4.17
N TYR A 211 -10.79 4.17 3.81
CA TYR A 211 -10.06 2.93 4.01
C TYR A 211 -8.82 2.85 3.13
N SER A 212 -8.90 3.42 1.92
CA SER A 212 -7.77 3.57 1.02
C SER A 212 -6.68 4.51 1.54
N LEU A 213 -6.91 5.28 2.60
CA LEU A 213 -5.88 6.14 3.20
C LEU A 213 -5.14 5.47 4.36
N LEU A 214 -5.55 4.28 4.78
CA LEU A 214 -5.00 3.66 5.99
C LEU A 214 -3.51 3.35 5.84
N TRP A 215 -3.05 2.92 4.67
CA TRP A 215 -1.62 2.69 4.47
C TRP A 215 -0.80 3.98 4.55
N PRO A 216 -1.10 5.07 3.81
CA PRO A 216 -0.39 6.33 3.99
C PRO A 216 -0.39 6.86 5.44
N ILE A 217 -1.55 6.75 6.13
CA ILE A 217 -1.68 7.17 7.53
C ILE A 217 -0.81 6.30 8.44
N PHE A 218 -0.76 5.00 8.21
CA PHE A 218 0.12 4.10 8.94
C PHE A 218 1.60 4.44 8.73
N GLN A 219 2.01 4.77 7.50
CA GLN A 219 3.41 5.14 7.21
C GLN A 219 3.89 6.39 7.95
N VAL A 220 3.00 7.34 8.23
CA VAL A 220 3.35 8.49 9.10
C VAL A 220 3.21 8.16 10.59
N GLY A 221 2.22 7.34 10.96
CA GLY A 221 1.97 6.95 12.35
C GLY A 221 3.16 6.28 13.02
N ILE A 222 3.86 5.40 12.30
CA ILE A 222 5.08 4.72 12.79
C ILE A 222 6.27 5.66 13.02
N THR A 223 6.20 6.90 12.51
CA THR A 223 7.27 7.91 12.66
C THR A 223 6.94 9.01 13.67
N LEU A 224 5.77 8.92 14.33
CA LEU A 224 5.35 9.90 15.34
C LEU A 224 6.21 9.81 16.60
N ASP A 225 6.73 10.97 17.03
CA ASP A 225 7.42 11.10 18.31
C ASP A 225 6.46 10.99 19.51
N ASP A 226 7.02 10.91 20.72
CA ASP A 226 6.27 10.79 21.97
C ASP A 226 5.47 12.05 22.34
N GLY A 227 5.78 13.19 21.72
CA GLY A 227 5.08 14.46 21.91
C GLY A 227 3.80 14.60 21.08
N ALA A 228 3.66 13.82 20.01
CA ALA A 228 2.57 13.90 19.04
C ALA A 228 1.25 13.22 19.51
N LEU A 229 0.83 13.50 20.74
CA LEU A 229 -0.34 12.85 21.37
C LEU A 229 -1.64 13.09 20.60
N VAL A 230 -1.81 14.26 20.00
CA VAL A 230 -3.02 14.64 19.25
C VAL A 230 -3.11 13.85 17.95
N GLU A 231 -1.99 13.73 17.24
CA GLU A 231 -1.86 12.98 16.00
C GLU A 231 -2.04 11.49 16.24
N ARG A 232 -1.40 10.95 17.28
CA ARG A 232 -1.57 9.54 17.71
C ARG A 232 -3.05 9.24 17.95
N GLU A 233 -3.73 10.06 18.75
CA GLU A 233 -5.16 9.88 19.06
C GLU A 233 -6.05 10.00 17.81
N TRP A 234 -5.75 10.94 16.90
CA TRP A 234 -6.49 11.05 15.65
C TRP A 234 -6.34 9.80 14.78
N ILE A 235 -5.13 9.25 14.66
CA ILE A 235 -4.86 8.02 13.92
C ILE A 235 -5.59 6.82 14.55
N LYS A 236 -5.56 6.68 15.88
CA LYS A 236 -6.29 5.64 16.62
C LYS A 236 -7.77 5.69 16.28
N ASN A 237 -8.38 6.86 16.41
CA ASN A 237 -9.80 7.06 16.09
C ASN A 237 -10.12 6.71 14.63
N ARG A 238 -9.23 7.07 13.69
CA ARG A 238 -9.40 6.74 12.28
C ARG A 238 -9.37 5.23 12.01
N LEU A 239 -8.44 4.50 12.64
CA LEU A 239 -8.33 3.05 12.51
C LEU A 239 -9.50 2.33 13.19
N ASN A 240 -9.94 2.78 14.37
CA ASN A 240 -11.11 2.23 15.07
C ASN A 240 -12.38 2.39 14.25
N LEU A 241 -12.62 3.56 13.65
CA LEU A 241 -13.77 3.76 12.75
C LEU A 241 -13.75 2.79 11.56
N ALA A 242 -12.57 2.51 10.99
CA ALA A 242 -12.44 1.54 9.91
C ALA A 242 -12.65 0.10 10.39
N LEU A 243 -12.17 -0.23 11.59
CA LEU A 243 -12.37 -1.53 12.23
C LEU A 243 -13.86 -1.77 12.52
N ASP A 244 -14.56 -0.79 13.09
CA ASP A 244 -15.99 -0.89 13.40
C ASP A 244 -16.85 -1.03 12.13
N ALA A 245 -16.48 -0.32 11.05
CA ALA A 245 -17.24 -0.35 9.82
C ALA A 245 -17.01 -1.60 8.96
N VAL A 246 -15.79 -2.14 8.95
CA VAL A 246 -15.39 -3.24 8.04
C VAL A 246 -15.21 -4.57 8.78
N GLY A 247 -14.74 -4.54 10.02
CA GLY A 247 -14.40 -5.73 10.82
C GLY A 247 -13.13 -6.44 10.36
N CYS A 248 -12.23 -5.76 9.66
CA CYS A 248 -11.00 -6.36 9.12
C CYS A 248 -9.91 -6.44 10.20
N ARG A 249 -9.40 -7.65 10.49
CA ARG A 249 -8.39 -7.86 11.52
C ARG A 249 -7.05 -7.16 11.23
N HIS A 250 -6.70 -6.89 9.97
CA HIS A 250 -5.51 -6.11 9.66
C HIS A 250 -5.57 -4.66 10.18
N PHE A 251 -6.77 -4.11 10.40
CA PHE A 251 -6.91 -2.79 11.02
C PHE A 251 -6.60 -2.85 12.53
N SER A 252 -7.03 -3.93 13.20
CA SER A 252 -6.62 -4.22 14.59
C SER A 252 -5.11 -4.43 14.67
N ASN A 253 -4.53 -5.23 13.78
CA ASN A 253 -3.08 -5.46 13.75
C ASN A 253 -2.31 -4.15 13.53
N ALA A 254 -2.79 -3.27 12.66
CA ALA A 254 -2.18 -1.96 12.43
C ALA A 254 -2.24 -1.09 13.68
N LEU A 255 -3.39 -1.05 14.36
CA LEU A 255 -3.59 -0.29 15.59
C LEU A 255 -2.68 -0.81 16.72
N GLU A 256 -2.73 -2.11 17.02
CA GLU A 256 -1.89 -2.75 18.02
C GLU A 256 -0.39 -2.50 17.76
N THR A 257 0.01 -2.57 16.49
CA THR A 257 1.40 -2.29 16.09
C THR A 257 1.79 -0.85 16.39
N LEU A 258 0.95 0.13 16.04
CA LEU A 258 1.22 1.54 16.34
C LEU A 258 1.30 1.78 17.85
N GLU A 259 0.41 1.17 18.64
CA GLU A 259 0.44 1.29 20.10
C GLU A 259 1.73 0.74 20.70
N LEU A 260 2.18 -0.43 20.25
CA LEU A 260 3.45 -1.02 20.71
C LEU A 260 4.67 -0.16 20.34
N ILE A 261 4.64 0.50 19.17
CA ILE A 261 5.67 1.44 18.73
C ILE A 261 5.67 2.69 19.63
N TRP A 262 4.49 3.26 19.85
CA TRP A 262 4.31 4.51 20.59
C TRP A 262 4.58 4.39 22.09
N ASP A 263 4.33 3.22 22.67
CA ASP A 263 4.59 2.93 24.08
C ASP A 263 6.05 2.50 24.32
N ASN A 264 6.88 2.45 23.26
CA ASN A 264 8.25 1.93 23.29
C ASN A 264 8.33 0.51 23.91
N SER A 265 7.23 -0.24 23.87
CA SER A 265 7.06 -1.50 24.58
C SER A 265 7.56 -2.72 23.80
N ALA A 266 7.90 -2.55 22.52
CA ALA A 266 8.50 -3.57 21.68
C ALA A 266 9.56 -2.98 20.75
N GLN A 267 10.63 -3.74 20.49
CA GLN A 267 11.48 -3.46 19.35
C GLN A 267 10.67 -3.74 18.08
N TYR A 268 10.23 -2.70 17.40
CA TYR A 268 9.64 -2.83 16.08
C TYR A 268 10.74 -2.83 15.02
N ASN A 269 10.53 -3.57 13.93
CA ASN A 269 11.43 -3.49 12.80
C ASN A 269 11.06 -2.22 11.98
N PRO A 270 11.91 -1.18 11.93
CA PRO A 270 11.61 0.05 11.20
C PRO A 270 11.49 -0.15 9.69
N LEU A 271 11.81 -1.35 9.18
CA LEU A 271 11.83 -1.72 7.78
C LEU A 271 10.49 -2.30 7.34
N THR A 272 9.90 -3.17 8.16
CA THR A 272 8.57 -3.74 7.90
C THR A 272 7.47 -2.97 8.59
N GLY A 273 7.78 -2.17 9.60
CA GLY A 273 6.74 -1.64 10.50
C GLY A 273 5.92 -2.78 11.13
N SER A 274 6.47 -3.99 11.19
CA SER A 274 5.84 -5.18 11.78
C SER A 274 6.40 -5.38 13.18
N VAL A 275 5.51 -5.80 14.08
CA VAL A 275 5.85 -6.29 15.41
C VAL A 275 5.50 -7.79 15.45
N ASP A 276 6.44 -8.59 15.96
CA ASP A 276 6.32 -10.05 16.09
C ASP A 276 5.99 -10.81 14.79
N GLY A 277 6.44 -10.31 13.64
CA GLY A 277 6.24 -10.95 12.33
C GLY A 277 4.80 -10.90 11.80
N ARG A 278 3.92 -10.10 12.43
CA ARG A 278 2.54 -9.91 11.95
C ARG A 278 2.53 -9.05 10.70
N THR A 279 1.94 -9.55 9.62
CA THR A 279 1.77 -8.78 8.39
C THR A 279 0.53 -7.88 8.49
N ILE A 280 0.70 -6.61 8.10
CA ILE A 280 -0.34 -5.57 8.19
C ILE A 280 -0.77 -5.18 6.79
N MET A 281 -1.89 -5.73 6.33
CA MET A 281 -2.36 -5.43 4.99
C MET A 281 -3.40 -4.31 4.98
N LEU A 282 -2.94 -3.11 4.62
CA LEU A 282 -3.78 -1.91 4.47
C LEU A 282 -3.92 -1.61 2.98
N ALA A 283 -4.87 -2.28 2.31
CA ALA A 283 -4.98 -2.31 0.84
C ALA A 283 -6.42 -2.23 0.33
#